data_AF-A0A6G0EGY9-F1
#
_entry.id   AF-A0A6G0EGY9-F1
#
_cell.length_a   1.000
_cell.length_b   1.000
_cell.length_c   1.000
_cell.angle_alpha   90.00
_cell.angle_beta   90.00
_cell.angle_gamma   90.00
#
_symmetry.space_group_name_H-M   'P 1'
#
loop_
_entity.id
_entity.type
_entity.pdbx_description
1 polymer ?
#
loop_
_entity_poly.entity_id
_entity_poly.type
_entity_poly.pdbx_seq_one_letter_code
_entity_poly.pdbx_strand_id
1 'polypeptide(L)'
;MGAEPGSSKIYENKHYEVNYFITRKQAAGRSERTLNSYSRVLRKFFHDQFPELSPDEVEVRHVEDYLMALTKRGVSQNSKKKYLEVLSSFYGYTLKRPQFEGITSNPAAIVLEEISRIRPDRPDCATWENACKLIHAIPDPRDKTVAIILAKTGARLLEALSIEEDDVDLEKGFIRLRERKGGGQTVVPIDDETIYAIKRYQFINADSDSPYLFTSNLGGRLSKERIRREVKAAADRAGVAPKEERRFEKKFTPHTFRTVFTTLMRKQGMKPYILKYIRGDAKTETMDIYTRIDRDDAKEEYLNCIKEIGL
;
A
#
# COMPACT_ATOMS: atom_id res chain seq x y z
N MET A 1 -22.97 -2.07 21.38
CA MET A 1 -21.61 -1.62 21.04
C MET A 1 -21.13 -2.39 19.82
N GLY A 2 -21.43 -1.88 18.62
CA GLY A 2 -20.96 -2.47 17.36
C GLY A 2 -19.51 -2.08 17.11
N ALA A 3 -18.65 -3.06 16.84
CA ALA A 3 -17.26 -2.80 16.48
C ALA A 3 -17.20 -2.05 15.13
N GLU A 4 -16.46 -0.96 15.07
CA GLU A 4 -16.21 -0.23 13.82
C GLU A 4 -15.55 -1.13 12.76
N PRO A 5 -16.03 -1.10 11.50
CA PRO A 5 -15.45 -1.86 10.40
C PRO A 5 -14.08 -1.28 10.02
N GLY A 6 -13.02 -1.77 10.67
CA GLY A 6 -11.66 -1.32 10.40
C GLY A 6 -10.65 -1.56 11.53
N SER A 7 -11.10 -1.85 12.75
CA SER A 7 -10.18 -2.13 13.87
C SER A 7 -9.37 -3.40 13.59
N SER A 8 -8.05 -3.25 13.47
CA SER A 8 -7.17 -4.37 13.20
C SER A 8 -7.00 -5.17 14.49
N LYS A 9 -7.79 -6.24 14.68
CA LYS A 9 -7.77 -7.08 15.89
C LYS A 9 -6.35 -7.52 16.26
N ILE A 10 -5.83 -7.05 17.39
CA ILE A 10 -4.57 -7.55 17.94
C ILE A 10 -4.88 -8.85 18.67
N TYR A 11 -4.21 -9.94 18.28
CA TYR A 11 -4.43 -11.25 18.90
C TYR A 11 -3.55 -11.43 20.12
N GLU A 12 -4.15 -11.85 21.22
CA GLU A 12 -3.40 -12.28 22.40
C GLU A 12 -2.67 -13.61 22.13
N ASN A 13 -1.53 -13.77 22.79
CA ASN A 13 -0.74 -14.99 22.77
C ASN A 13 -0.66 -15.60 24.17
N LYS A 14 -0.61 -16.94 24.28
CA LYS A 14 -0.36 -17.65 25.54
C LYS A 14 1.02 -17.35 26.15
N HIS A 15 1.97 -16.87 25.35
CA HIS A 15 3.32 -16.53 25.81
C HIS A 15 3.45 -15.06 26.21
N TYR A 16 3.95 -14.82 27.41
CA TYR A 16 4.16 -13.49 27.98
C TYR A 16 5.12 -12.64 27.12
N GLU A 17 6.21 -13.23 26.64
CA GLU A 17 7.25 -12.59 25.82
C GLU A 17 6.65 -11.97 24.56
N VAL A 18 5.73 -12.70 23.92
CA VAL A 18 5.06 -12.27 22.70
C VAL A 18 4.14 -11.09 22.97
N ASN A 19 3.31 -11.16 24.02
CA ASN A 19 2.41 -10.06 24.39
C ASN A 19 3.21 -8.82 24.78
N TYR A 20 4.27 -9.00 25.57
CA TYR A 20 5.17 -7.92 25.97
C TYR A 20 5.81 -7.25 24.75
N PHE A 21 6.31 -8.03 23.79
CA PHE A 21 6.82 -7.51 22.52
C PHE A 21 5.80 -6.66 21.77
N ILE A 22 4.56 -7.14 21.63
CA ILE A 22 3.48 -6.42 20.93
C ILE A 22 3.15 -5.10 21.64
N THR A 23 2.95 -5.13 22.96
CA THR A 23 2.67 -3.95 23.78
C THR A 23 3.78 -2.91 23.66
N ARG A 24 5.04 -3.33 23.66
CA ARG A 24 6.17 -2.41 23.52
C ARG A 24 6.33 -1.87 22.10
N LYS A 25 5.93 -2.61 21.07
CA LYS A 25 5.84 -2.08 19.70
C LYS A 25 4.70 -1.07 19.56
N GLN A 26 3.58 -1.28 20.25
CA GLN A 26 2.49 -0.32 20.31
C GLN A 26 2.93 0.98 20.99
N ALA A 27 3.55 0.89 22.17
CA ALA A 27 4.10 2.04 22.88
C ALA A 27 5.16 2.81 22.06
N ALA A 28 5.88 2.12 21.18
CA ALA A 28 6.83 2.71 20.23
C ALA A 28 6.17 3.30 18.96
N GLY A 29 4.85 3.49 18.94
CA GLY A 29 4.13 4.15 17.85
C GLY A 29 3.97 3.30 16.58
N ARG A 30 4.08 1.97 16.66
CA ARG A 30 3.82 1.11 15.48
C ARG A 30 2.33 1.09 15.15
N SER A 31 2.01 1.22 13.86
CA SER A 31 0.62 1.20 13.38
C SER A 31 -0.12 -0.09 13.77
N GLU A 32 -1.43 0.00 14.01
CA GLU A 32 -2.29 -1.15 14.33
C GLU A 32 -2.17 -2.28 13.31
N ARG A 33 -2.05 -1.94 12.02
CA ARG A 33 -1.83 -2.94 10.96
C ARG A 33 -0.55 -3.73 11.16
N THR A 34 0.52 -3.09 11.62
CA THR A 34 1.78 -3.77 11.95
C THR A 34 1.60 -4.68 13.17
N LEU A 35 0.91 -4.21 14.21
CA LEU A 35 0.64 -4.98 15.42
C LEU A 35 -0.26 -6.19 15.14
N ASN A 36 -1.28 -6.05 14.31
CA ASN A 36 -2.12 -7.14 13.83
C ASN A 36 -1.29 -8.16 13.01
N SER A 37 -0.38 -7.70 12.16
CA SER A 37 0.52 -8.59 11.42
C SER A 37 1.46 -9.36 12.36
N TYR A 38 2.01 -8.70 13.38
CA TYR A 38 2.88 -9.34 14.38
C TYR A 38 2.11 -10.38 15.20
N SER A 39 1.02 -9.96 15.84
CA SER A 39 0.20 -10.85 16.68
C SER A 39 -0.34 -12.05 15.90
N ARG A 40 -0.84 -11.86 14.67
CA ARG A 40 -1.38 -12.95 13.86
C ARG A 40 -0.32 -13.98 13.47
N VAL A 41 0.89 -13.54 13.10
CA VAL A 41 1.96 -14.46 12.72
C VAL A 41 2.48 -15.21 13.94
N LEU A 42 2.76 -14.51 15.03
CA LEU A 42 3.27 -15.14 16.26
C LEU A 42 2.26 -16.11 16.86
N ARG A 43 0.96 -15.77 16.83
CA ARG A 43 -0.11 -16.69 17.21
C ARG A 43 -0.13 -17.94 16.34
N LYS A 44 -0.09 -17.81 15.02
CA LYS A 44 -0.04 -18.97 14.12
C LYS A 44 1.16 -19.88 14.37
N PHE A 45 2.30 -19.31 14.72
CA PHE A 45 3.51 -20.09 15.02
C PHE A 45 3.35 -20.86 16.33
N PHE A 46 3.01 -20.17 17.43
CA PHE A 46 2.98 -20.77 18.77
C PHE A 46 1.68 -21.48 19.15
N HIS A 47 0.56 -21.22 18.47
CA HIS A 47 -0.74 -21.80 18.83
C HIS A 47 -1.17 -22.84 17.80
N ASP A 48 -1.00 -22.55 16.51
CA ASP A 48 -1.49 -23.43 15.46
C ASP A 48 -0.43 -24.47 15.05
N GLN A 49 0.84 -24.06 14.93
CA GLN A 49 1.91 -24.97 14.47
C GLN A 49 2.60 -25.69 15.64
N PHE A 50 2.98 -24.96 16.69
CA PHE A 50 3.75 -25.50 17.81
C PHE A 50 3.09 -25.18 19.16
N PRO A 51 1.94 -25.81 19.49
CA PRO A 51 1.15 -25.52 20.69
C PRO A 51 1.83 -25.90 22.01
N GLU A 52 2.91 -26.66 22.01
CA GLU A 52 3.64 -27.03 23.22
C GLU A 52 5.02 -26.36 23.33
N LEU A 53 5.44 -25.61 22.30
CA LEU A 53 6.79 -25.06 22.23
C LEU A 53 6.85 -23.69 22.90
N SER A 54 7.81 -23.51 23.82
CA SER A 54 8.07 -22.23 24.47
C SER A 54 9.03 -21.36 23.63
N PRO A 55 8.97 -20.01 23.72
CA PRO A 55 9.82 -19.13 22.91
C PRO A 55 11.32 -19.33 23.08
N ASP A 56 11.78 -19.73 24.27
CA ASP A 56 13.17 -20.05 24.62
C ASP A 56 13.64 -21.41 24.10
N GLU A 57 12.71 -22.30 23.74
CA GLU A 57 12.99 -23.63 23.18
C GLU A 57 12.99 -23.64 21.64
N VAL A 58 12.70 -22.50 21.01
CA VAL A 58 12.65 -22.42 19.54
C VAL A 58 14.07 -22.54 18.97
N GLU A 59 14.21 -23.40 17.97
CA GLU A 59 15.45 -23.72 17.29
C GLU A 59 15.26 -23.46 15.79
N VAL A 60 16.37 -23.49 15.03
CA VAL A 60 16.35 -23.29 13.56
C VAL A 60 15.43 -24.30 12.89
N ARG A 61 15.49 -25.58 13.28
CA ARG A 61 14.63 -26.65 12.76
C ARG A 61 13.13 -26.35 12.87
N HIS A 62 12.68 -25.73 13.98
CA HIS A 62 11.28 -25.36 14.17
C HIS A 62 10.83 -24.29 13.16
N VAL A 63 11.73 -23.36 12.81
CA VAL A 63 11.45 -22.33 11.79
C VAL A 63 11.43 -22.94 10.39
N GLU A 64 12.35 -23.86 10.09
CA GLU A 64 12.39 -24.60 8.81
C GLU A 64 11.14 -25.47 8.63
N ASP A 65 10.74 -26.22 9.65
CA ASP A 65 9.51 -27.02 9.67
C ASP A 65 8.29 -26.15 9.40
N TYR A 66 8.24 -24.95 9.98
CA TYR A 66 7.16 -24.01 9.71
C TYR A 66 7.15 -23.54 8.25
N LEU A 67 8.32 -23.26 7.65
CA LEU A 67 8.39 -22.92 6.23
C LEU A 67 7.96 -24.08 5.33
N MET A 68 8.31 -25.32 5.68
CA MET A 68 7.83 -26.51 4.99
C MET A 68 6.31 -26.62 5.07
N ALA A 69 5.72 -26.41 6.25
CA ALA A 69 4.27 -26.39 6.43
C ALA A 69 3.59 -25.29 5.59
N LEU A 70 4.16 -24.07 5.57
CA LEU A 70 3.66 -22.99 4.72
C LEU A 70 3.77 -23.31 3.23
N THR A 71 4.82 -24.03 2.83
CA THR A 71 5.01 -24.50 1.45
C THR A 71 3.94 -25.51 1.06
N LYS A 72 3.66 -26.51 1.91
CA LYS A 72 2.59 -27.50 1.70
C LYS A 72 1.21 -26.83 1.59
N ARG A 73 1.00 -25.70 2.28
CA ARG A 73 -0.22 -24.88 2.21
C ARG A 73 -0.30 -23.95 0.99
N GLY A 74 0.68 -23.97 0.09
CA GLY A 74 0.70 -23.12 -1.11
C GLY A 74 0.92 -21.62 -0.81
N VAL A 75 1.52 -21.27 0.33
CA VAL A 75 1.78 -19.87 0.69
C VAL A 75 2.87 -19.28 -0.21
N SER A 76 2.68 -18.05 -0.69
CA SER A 76 3.65 -17.39 -1.58
C SER A 76 4.98 -17.09 -0.87
N GLN A 77 6.08 -17.06 -1.64
CA GLN A 77 7.43 -16.79 -1.10
C GLN A 77 7.52 -15.43 -0.36
N ASN A 78 6.88 -14.38 -0.90
CA ASN A 78 6.80 -13.09 -0.21
C ASN A 78 6.05 -13.17 1.13
N SER A 79 5.02 -14.01 1.21
CA SER A 79 4.32 -14.25 2.47
C SER A 79 5.23 -15.02 3.44
N LYS A 80 5.89 -16.10 3.01
CA LYS A 80 6.85 -16.84 3.85
C LYS A 80 7.93 -15.93 4.43
N LYS A 81 8.57 -15.12 3.57
CA LYS A 81 9.54 -14.11 4.00
C LYS A 81 8.95 -13.15 5.03
N LYS A 82 7.69 -12.73 4.85
CA LYS A 82 7.04 -11.84 5.81
C LYS A 82 6.87 -12.50 7.18
N TYR A 83 6.56 -13.79 7.24
CA TYR A 83 6.44 -14.51 8.51
C TYR A 83 7.81 -14.60 9.21
N LEU A 84 8.88 -14.89 8.47
CA LEU A 84 10.26 -14.88 8.97
C LEU A 84 10.68 -13.51 9.50
N GLU A 85 10.37 -12.42 8.78
CA GLU A 85 10.65 -11.05 9.25
C GLU A 85 9.97 -10.73 10.59
N VAL A 86 8.75 -11.24 10.80
CA VAL A 86 8.04 -11.06 12.07
C VAL A 86 8.72 -11.86 13.19
N LEU A 87 8.98 -13.15 12.96
CA LEU A 87 9.66 -14.01 13.94
C LEU A 87 11.03 -13.43 14.29
N SER A 88 11.83 -13.06 13.29
CA SER A 88 13.13 -12.45 13.48
C SER A 88 13.06 -11.11 14.21
N SER A 89 12.02 -10.29 13.96
CA SER A 89 11.81 -9.06 14.71
C SER A 89 11.42 -9.30 16.18
N PHE A 90 10.74 -10.41 16.49
CA PHE A 90 10.40 -10.82 17.85
C PHE A 90 11.66 -11.29 18.59
N TYR A 91 12.39 -12.26 18.04
CA TYR A 91 13.63 -12.77 18.64
C TYR A 91 14.73 -11.69 18.75
N GLY A 92 14.91 -10.88 17.71
CA GLY A 92 15.84 -9.75 17.76
C GLY A 92 15.46 -8.67 18.79
N TYR A 93 14.20 -8.65 19.25
CA TYR A 93 13.76 -7.80 20.34
C TYR A 93 14.02 -8.43 21.72
N THR A 94 13.76 -9.73 21.88
CA THR A 94 13.97 -10.44 23.14
C THR A 94 15.45 -10.56 23.49
N LEU A 95 16.32 -10.80 22.51
CA LEU A 95 17.78 -10.87 22.71
C LEU A 95 18.41 -9.59 23.29
N LYS A 96 17.73 -8.46 23.16
CA LYS A 96 18.21 -7.16 23.67
C LYS A 96 17.71 -6.86 25.09
N ARG A 97 17.16 -7.85 25.79
CA ARG A 97 16.39 -7.66 27.01
C ARG A 97 16.74 -8.70 28.08
N PRO A 98 17.33 -8.26 29.20
CA PRO A 98 17.69 -9.16 30.29
C PRO A 98 16.50 -9.92 30.89
N GLN A 99 15.27 -9.42 30.81
CA GLN A 99 14.13 -10.20 31.33
C GLN A 99 13.80 -11.48 30.54
N PHE A 100 14.47 -11.73 29.41
CA PHE A 100 14.24 -12.87 28.53
C PHE A 100 15.53 -13.70 28.32
N GLU A 101 16.30 -13.93 29.39
CA GLU A 101 17.63 -14.59 29.32
C GLU A 101 17.59 -16.00 28.73
N GLY A 102 16.46 -16.71 28.86
CA GLY A 102 16.28 -18.03 28.24
C GLY A 102 16.32 -18.00 26.71
N ILE A 103 16.04 -16.86 26.09
CA ILE A 103 16.11 -16.70 24.63
C ILE A 103 17.50 -16.22 24.25
N THR A 104 18.33 -17.14 23.75
CA THR A 104 19.77 -16.90 23.50
C THR A 104 20.13 -16.71 22.04
N SER A 105 19.21 -17.01 21.10
CA SER A 105 19.45 -16.87 19.67
C SER A 105 18.25 -16.28 18.91
N ASN A 106 18.46 -15.98 17.62
CA ASN A 106 17.38 -15.63 16.69
C ASN A 106 17.32 -16.66 15.55
N PRO A 107 16.62 -17.78 15.77
CA PRO A 107 16.54 -18.86 14.78
C PRO A 107 15.98 -18.39 13.43
N ALA A 108 15.04 -17.45 13.46
CA ALA A 108 14.41 -16.94 12.26
C ALA A 108 15.32 -16.02 11.43
N ALA A 109 16.36 -15.43 12.01
CA ALA A 109 17.34 -14.65 11.24
C ALA A 109 18.17 -15.53 10.31
N ILE A 110 18.60 -16.70 10.78
CA ILE A 110 19.40 -17.66 10.00
C ILE A 110 18.62 -18.10 8.75
N VAL A 111 17.39 -18.58 8.95
CA VAL A 111 16.53 -19.03 7.84
C VAL A 111 16.13 -17.88 6.89
N LEU A 112 16.05 -16.64 7.40
CA LEU A 112 15.76 -15.47 6.58
C LEU A 112 16.89 -15.12 5.60
N GLU A 113 18.13 -15.50 5.88
CA GLU A 113 19.27 -15.30 4.97
C GLU A 113 19.25 -16.29 3.80
N GLU A 114 18.73 -17.49 4.04
CA GLU A 114 18.66 -18.57 3.05
C GLU A 114 17.48 -18.44 2.08
N ILE A 115 16.41 -17.74 2.48
CA ILE A 115 15.21 -17.61 1.62
C ILE A 115 15.49 -16.72 0.40
N SER A 116 15.24 -17.27 -0.80
CA SER A 116 15.45 -16.55 -2.04
C SER A 116 14.60 -15.29 -2.16
N ARG A 117 15.22 -14.18 -2.56
CA ARG A 117 14.52 -12.91 -2.82
C ARG A 117 13.85 -12.98 -4.19
N ILE A 118 12.64 -13.52 -4.25
CA ILE A 118 11.83 -13.41 -5.47
C ILE A 118 11.25 -12.00 -5.56
N ARG A 119 11.73 -11.21 -6.52
CA ARG A 119 11.02 -10.00 -6.93
C ARG A 119 9.90 -10.45 -7.86
N PRO A 120 8.62 -10.24 -7.52
CA PRO A 120 7.56 -10.57 -8.45
C PRO A 120 7.74 -9.76 -9.73
N ASP A 121 7.57 -10.40 -10.87
CA ASP A 121 7.53 -9.69 -12.14
C ASP A 121 6.38 -8.69 -12.17
N ARG A 122 6.57 -7.65 -12.97
CA ARG A 122 5.49 -6.67 -13.19
C ARG A 122 4.32 -7.39 -13.85
N PRO A 123 3.07 -7.11 -13.43
CA PRO A 123 1.93 -7.66 -14.13
C PRO A 123 1.95 -7.27 -15.61
N ASP A 124 1.71 -8.22 -16.50
CA ASP A 124 1.66 -8.00 -17.95
C ASP A 124 0.60 -6.94 -18.30
N CYS A 125 -0.48 -6.89 -17.52
CA CYS A 125 -1.55 -5.92 -17.71
C CYS A 125 -1.17 -4.48 -17.30
N ALA A 126 -0.01 -4.27 -16.65
CA ALA A 126 0.42 -2.97 -16.12
C ALA A 126 1.03 -2.05 -17.19
N THR A 127 0.26 -1.74 -18.23
CA THR A 127 0.62 -0.81 -19.30
C THR A 127 -0.22 0.47 -19.27
N TRP A 128 0.28 1.56 -19.86
CA TRP A 128 -0.47 2.81 -20.01
C TRP A 128 -1.74 2.61 -20.83
N GLU A 129 -1.64 1.89 -21.94
CA GLU A 129 -2.77 1.59 -22.82
C GLU A 129 -3.90 0.85 -22.09
N ASN A 130 -3.56 -0.18 -21.31
CA ASN A 130 -4.55 -0.91 -20.52
C ASN A 130 -5.18 -0.04 -19.43
N ALA A 131 -4.41 0.87 -18.82
CA ALA A 131 -4.95 1.82 -17.86
C ALA A 131 -5.98 2.76 -18.53
N CYS A 132 -5.69 3.28 -19.73
CA CYS A 132 -6.64 4.11 -20.48
C CYS A 132 -7.91 3.34 -20.85
N LYS A 133 -7.79 2.13 -21.43
CA LYS A 133 -8.94 1.27 -21.77
C LYS A 133 -9.83 1.01 -20.57
N LEU A 134 -9.22 0.70 -19.42
CA LEU A 134 -9.93 0.48 -18.17
C LEU A 134 -10.64 1.75 -17.67
N ILE A 135 -9.96 2.91 -17.67
CA ILE A 135 -10.55 4.19 -17.24
C ILE A 135 -11.78 4.53 -18.09
N HIS A 136 -11.69 4.37 -19.41
CA HIS A 136 -12.80 4.57 -20.33
C HIS A 136 -14.01 3.66 -20.02
N ALA A 137 -13.73 2.42 -19.60
CA ALA A 137 -14.76 1.46 -19.24
C ALA A 137 -15.42 1.68 -17.87
N ILE A 138 -14.99 2.66 -17.05
CA ILE A 138 -15.66 3.00 -15.78
C ILE A 138 -16.87 3.89 -16.07
N PRO A 139 -18.11 3.49 -15.70
CA PRO A 139 -19.30 4.29 -15.99
C PRO A 139 -19.52 5.44 -15.00
N ASP A 140 -19.27 5.19 -13.71
CA ASP A 140 -19.52 6.14 -12.63
C ASP A 140 -18.48 7.27 -12.68
N PRO A 141 -18.88 8.55 -12.82
CA PRO A 141 -17.95 9.67 -12.98
C PRO A 141 -17.03 9.83 -11.76
N ARG A 142 -17.55 9.60 -10.55
CA ARG A 142 -16.77 9.62 -9.31
C ARG A 142 -15.66 8.55 -9.33
N ASP A 143 -16.01 7.30 -9.60
CA ASP A 143 -15.02 6.21 -9.67
C ASP A 143 -14.03 6.40 -10.81
N LYS A 144 -14.48 6.96 -11.95
CA LYS A 144 -13.62 7.30 -13.09
C LYS A 144 -12.61 8.38 -12.71
N THR A 145 -13.04 9.45 -12.05
CA THR A 145 -12.14 10.52 -11.58
C THR A 145 -11.12 9.99 -10.57
N VAL A 146 -11.51 9.08 -9.66
CA VAL A 146 -10.54 8.41 -8.77
C VAL A 146 -9.50 7.63 -9.59
N ALA A 147 -9.92 6.85 -10.59
CA ALA A 147 -9.00 6.08 -11.42
C ALA A 147 -8.04 6.97 -12.24
N ILE A 148 -8.53 8.10 -12.75
CA ILE A 148 -7.72 9.12 -13.45
C ILE A 148 -6.65 9.66 -12.50
N ILE A 149 -7.02 10.12 -11.30
CA ILE A 149 -6.05 10.62 -10.32
C ILE A 149 -4.99 9.55 -10.00
N LEU A 150 -5.39 8.29 -9.79
CA LEU A 150 -4.43 7.20 -9.53
C LEU A 150 -3.46 6.97 -10.69
N ALA A 151 -3.96 6.98 -11.92
CA ALA A 151 -3.16 6.77 -13.12
C ALA A 151 -2.23 7.95 -13.42
N LYS A 152 -2.70 9.18 -13.17
CA LYS A 152 -2.03 10.43 -13.52
C LYS A 152 -1.10 10.96 -12.44
N THR A 153 -1.28 10.60 -11.17
CA THR A 153 -0.42 11.07 -10.06
C THR A 153 0.41 9.94 -9.43
N GLY A 154 0.01 8.69 -9.68
CA GLY A 154 0.56 7.53 -9.00
C GLY A 154 0.26 7.47 -7.50
N ALA A 155 -0.65 8.30 -6.97
CA ALA A 155 -1.03 8.31 -5.56
C ALA A 155 -1.46 6.91 -5.05
N ARG A 156 -1.29 6.65 -3.76
CA ARG A 156 -1.89 5.44 -3.16
C ARG A 156 -3.40 5.62 -3.09
N LEU A 157 -4.15 4.52 -3.23
CA LEU A 157 -5.62 4.55 -3.16
C LEU A 157 -6.15 5.30 -1.93
N LEU A 158 -5.51 5.13 -0.79
CA LEU A 158 -5.89 5.83 0.42
C LEU A 158 -5.67 7.34 0.34
N GLU A 159 -4.52 7.74 -0.17
CA GLU A 159 -4.14 9.15 -0.31
C GLU A 159 -5.14 9.83 -1.25
N ALA A 160 -5.48 9.19 -2.39
CA ALA A 160 -6.45 9.71 -3.34
C ALA A 160 -7.87 9.82 -2.77
N LEU A 161 -8.30 8.84 -1.96
CA LEU A 161 -9.61 8.88 -1.33
C LEU A 161 -9.69 9.87 -0.16
N SER A 162 -8.56 10.21 0.49
CA SER A 162 -8.50 11.20 1.57
C SER A 162 -8.41 12.65 1.07
N ILE A 163 -8.41 12.89 -0.24
CA ILE A 163 -8.38 14.27 -0.78
C ILE A 163 -9.65 15.00 -0.32
N GLU A 164 -9.46 16.17 0.28
CA GLU A 164 -10.53 17.11 0.61
C GLU A 164 -10.72 18.15 -0.52
N GLU A 165 -11.86 18.82 -0.55
CA GLU A 165 -12.13 19.88 -1.55
C GLU A 165 -11.05 20.98 -1.49
N ASP A 166 -10.65 21.39 -0.28
CA ASP A 166 -9.59 22.39 -0.04
C ASP A 166 -8.16 21.90 -0.40
N ASP A 167 -8.00 20.65 -0.81
CA ASP A 167 -6.72 20.12 -1.28
C ASP A 167 -6.50 20.30 -2.78
N VAL A 168 -7.52 20.74 -3.51
CA VAL A 168 -7.48 20.80 -4.97
C VAL A 168 -7.33 22.25 -5.42
N ASP A 169 -6.13 22.61 -5.89
CA ASP A 169 -5.87 23.90 -6.55
C ASP A 169 -5.93 23.68 -8.06
N LEU A 170 -7.14 23.73 -8.62
CA LEU A 170 -7.39 23.50 -10.04
C LEU A 170 -6.84 24.61 -10.94
N GLU A 171 -6.72 25.83 -10.42
CA GLU A 171 -6.16 26.96 -11.16
C GLU A 171 -4.64 26.79 -11.34
N LYS A 172 -3.95 26.39 -10.28
CA LYS A 172 -2.51 26.12 -10.33
C LYS A 172 -2.18 24.71 -10.79
N GLY A 173 -3.16 23.81 -10.93
CA GLY A 173 -2.96 22.43 -11.38
C GLY A 173 -2.22 21.57 -10.36
N PHE A 174 -2.66 21.61 -9.10
CA PHE A 174 -2.06 20.84 -8.02
C PHE A 174 -3.09 20.18 -7.11
N ILE A 175 -2.71 19.03 -6.52
CA ILE A 175 -3.44 18.37 -5.44
C ILE A 175 -2.53 18.17 -4.24
N ARG A 176 -3.00 18.54 -3.05
CA ARG A 176 -2.33 18.24 -1.78
C ARG A 176 -2.72 16.86 -1.26
N LEU A 177 -1.73 16.02 -0.95
CA LEU A 177 -1.92 14.71 -0.35
C LEU A 177 -1.47 14.75 1.12
N ARG A 178 -2.43 14.83 2.05
CA ARG A 178 -2.19 15.04 3.49
C ARG A 178 -1.68 13.81 4.24
N GLU A 179 -2.28 12.64 3.98
CA GLU A 179 -2.08 11.43 4.78
C GLU A 179 -1.12 10.44 4.10
N ARG A 180 0.19 10.75 4.02
CA ARG A 180 1.17 9.77 3.51
C ARG A 180 1.64 8.81 4.61
N LYS A 181 1.88 7.57 4.21
CA LYS A 181 2.51 6.56 5.08
C LYS A 181 3.90 7.07 5.52
N GLY A 182 4.03 7.47 6.79
CA GLY A 182 5.25 8.07 7.34
C GLY A 182 5.08 9.52 7.81
N GLY A 183 3.88 10.10 7.70
CA GLY A 183 3.53 11.39 8.32
C GLY A 183 3.86 12.65 7.50
N GLY A 184 4.27 12.51 6.24
CA GLY A 184 4.56 13.65 5.36
C GLY A 184 3.35 14.11 4.53
N GLN A 185 3.28 15.41 4.25
CA GLN A 185 2.39 15.98 3.23
C GLN A 185 3.17 16.23 1.93
N THR A 186 2.50 16.24 0.78
CA THR A 186 3.12 16.63 -0.49
C THR A 186 2.08 17.16 -1.46
N VAL A 187 2.49 18.09 -2.30
CA VAL A 187 1.70 18.60 -3.41
C VAL A 187 2.14 17.89 -4.69
N VAL A 188 1.18 17.37 -5.46
CA VAL A 188 1.44 16.70 -6.74
C VAL A 188 0.81 17.48 -7.89
N PRO A 189 1.53 17.66 -9.02
CA PRO A 189 0.97 18.31 -10.19
C PRO A 189 -0.11 17.43 -10.84
N ILE A 190 -1.06 18.09 -11.50
CA ILE A 190 -2.10 17.46 -12.34
C ILE A 190 -2.19 18.19 -13.68
N ASP A 191 -2.61 17.44 -14.70
CA ASP A 191 -2.79 17.92 -16.07
C ASP A 191 -4.25 18.31 -16.36
N ASP A 192 -4.49 18.89 -17.54
CA ASP A 192 -5.79 19.42 -17.94
C ASP A 192 -6.89 18.34 -17.99
N GLU A 193 -6.55 17.11 -18.37
CA GLU A 193 -7.49 15.97 -18.33
C GLU A 193 -7.93 15.63 -16.91
N THR A 194 -7.00 15.68 -15.94
CA THR A 194 -7.32 15.45 -14.53
C THR A 194 -8.15 16.61 -13.98
N ILE A 195 -7.81 17.86 -14.32
CA ILE A 195 -8.59 19.05 -13.95
C ILE A 195 -10.02 18.95 -14.49
N TYR A 196 -10.17 18.61 -15.76
CA TYR A 196 -11.47 18.43 -16.42
C TYR A 196 -12.32 17.36 -15.72
N ALA A 197 -11.72 16.20 -15.42
CA ALA A 197 -12.41 15.11 -14.72
C ALA A 197 -12.88 15.49 -13.31
N ILE A 198 -12.07 16.28 -12.59
CA ILE A 198 -12.44 16.79 -11.26
C ILE A 198 -13.58 17.79 -11.37
N LYS A 199 -13.47 18.81 -12.24
CA LYS A 199 -14.53 19.82 -12.46
C LYS A 199 -15.85 19.18 -12.84
N ARG A 200 -15.81 18.24 -13.78
CA ARG A 200 -17.00 17.49 -14.23
C ARG A 200 -17.65 16.74 -13.07
N TYR A 201 -16.85 16.09 -12.23
CA TYR A 201 -17.37 15.36 -11.08
C TYR A 201 -17.93 16.31 -10.00
N GLN A 202 -17.23 17.40 -9.66
CA GLN A 202 -17.71 18.41 -8.71
C GLN A 202 -19.04 19.02 -9.16
N PHE A 203 -19.20 19.28 -10.47
CA PHE A 203 -20.47 19.77 -11.03
C PHE A 203 -21.63 18.78 -10.81
N ILE A 204 -21.37 17.47 -10.93
CA ILE A 204 -22.37 16.42 -10.69
C ILE A 204 -22.67 16.24 -9.20
N ASN A 205 -21.72 16.58 -8.33
CA ASN A 205 -21.79 16.39 -6.87
C ASN A 205 -21.89 17.74 -6.13
N ALA A 206 -22.48 18.76 -6.76
CA ALA A 206 -22.45 20.15 -6.27
C ALA A 206 -23.12 20.34 -4.89
N ASP A 207 -24.11 19.50 -4.56
CA ASP A 207 -24.90 19.60 -3.32
C ASP A 207 -24.30 18.80 -2.14
N SER A 208 -23.04 18.40 -2.22
CA SER A 208 -22.38 17.58 -1.21
C SER A 208 -21.75 18.44 -0.10
N ASP A 209 -22.28 18.37 1.12
CA ASP A 209 -21.69 19.00 2.33
C ASP A 209 -20.45 18.28 2.89
N SER A 210 -19.91 17.29 2.18
CA SER A 210 -18.75 16.56 2.67
C SER A 210 -17.46 17.34 2.42
N PRO A 211 -16.50 17.34 3.38
CA PRO A 211 -15.18 17.90 3.14
C PRO A 211 -14.36 17.07 2.14
N TYR A 212 -14.69 15.80 1.94
CA TYR A 212 -13.97 14.91 1.02
C TYR A 212 -14.40 15.16 -0.42
N LEU A 213 -13.42 15.23 -1.33
CA LEU A 213 -13.68 15.25 -2.76
C LEU A 213 -14.51 14.02 -3.15
N PHE A 214 -14.10 12.82 -2.71
CA PHE A 214 -14.82 11.58 -3.02
C PHE A 214 -15.67 11.10 -1.85
N THR A 215 -16.98 11.28 -1.98
CA THR A 215 -17.94 10.92 -0.94
C THR A 215 -18.57 9.56 -1.18
N SER A 216 -19.02 8.91 -0.10
CA SER A 216 -19.88 7.73 -0.17
C SER A 216 -21.35 8.15 -0.22
N ASN A 217 -22.23 7.29 -0.75
CA ASN A 217 -23.68 7.56 -0.76
C ASN A 217 -24.29 7.65 0.65
N LEU A 218 -23.61 7.14 1.67
CA LEU A 218 -24.02 7.22 3.08
C LEU A 218 -23.35 8.39 3.82
N GLY A 219 -22.71 9.31 3.08
CA GLY A 219 -21.86 10.35 3.63
C GLY A 219 -20.44 9.86 3.94
N GLY A 220 -19.55 10.81 4.25
CA GLY A 220 -18.14 10.54 4.55
C GLY A 220 -17.33 10.04 3.35
N ARG A 221 -16.07 9.67 3.61
CA ARG A 221 -15.11 9.27 2.59
C ARG A 221 -15.53 8.00 1.84
N LEU A 222 -15.35 8.01 0.52
CA LEU A 222 -15.57 6.84 -0.33
C LEU A 222 -14.74 5.61 0.12
N SER A 223 -15.37 4.44 0.12
CA SER A 223 -14.73 3.18 0.53
C SER A 223 -13.73 2.68 -0.53
N LYS A 224 -12.57 2.21 -0.07
CA LYS A 224 -11.56 1.54 -0.90
C LYS A 224 -12.11 0.31 -1.59
N GLU A 225 -12.99 -0.42 -0.90
CA GLU A 225 -13.57 -1.67 -1.37
C GLU A 225 -14.45 -1.41 -2.59
N ARG A 226 -15.15 -0.26 -2.65
CA ARG A 226 -15.86 0.19 -3.84
C ARG A 226 -14.92 0.35 -5.03
N ILE A 227 -13.86 1.16 -4.89
CA ILE A 227 -12.90 1.38 -5.98
C ILE A 227 -12.18 0.09 -6.39
N ARG A 228 -11.84 -0.80 -5.45
CA ARG A 228 -11.25 -2.10 -5.79
C ARG A 228 -12.19 -2.96 -6.62
N ARG A 229 -13.47 -3.01 -6.27
CA ARG A 229 -14.47 -3.75 -7.05
C ARG A 229 -14.66 -3.11 -8.43
N GLU A 230 -14.71 -1.80 -8.49
CA GLU A 230 -14.94 -1.08 -9.75
C GLU A 230 -13.76 -1.23 -10.70
N VAL A 231 -12.51 -1.05 -10.24
CA VAL A 231 -11.31 -1.28 -11.06
C VAL A 231 -11.27 -2.73 -11.59
N LYS A 232 -11.68 -3.70 -10.77
CA LYS A 232 -11.75 -5.11 -11.19
C LYS A 232 -12.82 -5.32 -12.26
N ALA A 233 -14.00 -4.72 -12.10
CA ALA A 233 -15.09 -4.81 -13.07
C ALA A 233 -14.75 -4.07 -14.38
N ALA A 234 -14.11 -2.91 -14.30
CA ALA A 234 -13.66 -2.16 -15.46
C ALA A 234 -12.55 -2.89 -16.23
N ALA A 235 -11.63 -3.56 -15.54
CA ALA A 235 -10.59 -4.37 -16.19
C ALA A 235 -11.19 -5.53 -17.00
N ASP A 236 -12.27 -6.12 -16.49
CA ASP A 236 -13.02 -7.18 -17.16
C ASP A 236 -13.78 -6.62 -18.38
N ARG A 237 -14.54 -5.53 -18.20
CA ARG A 237 -15.25 -4.84 -19.30
C ARG A 237 -14.32 -4.39 -20.43
N ALA A 238 -13.12 -3.95 -20.09
CA ALA A 238 -12.11 -3.47 -21.05
C ALA A 238 -11.27 -4.59 -21.68
N GLY A 239 -11.50 -5.86 -21.33
CA GLY A 239 -10.68 -6.99 -21.81
C GLY A 239 -9.22 -6.95 -21.36
N VAL A 240 -8.91 -6.21 -20.29
CA VAL A 240 -7.55 -6.04 -19.74
C VAL A 240 -7.17 -7.20 -18.83
N ALA A 241 -8.11 -7.64 -17.99
CA ALA A 241 -7.91 -8.73 -17.05
C ALA A 241 -9.26 -9.36 -16.69
N PRO A 242 -9.42 -10.69 -16.79
CA PRO A 242 -10.66 -11.36 -16.40
C PRO A 242 -10.97 -11.15 -14.91
N LYS A 243 -12.25 -10.97 -14.58
CA LYS A 243 -12.68 -10.82 -13.18
C LYS A 243 -12.31 -12.04 -12.33
N GLU A 244 -12.33 -13.25 -12.86
CA GLU A 244 -12.00 -14.44 -12.07
C GLU A 244 -10.49 -14.72 -11.97
N GLU A 245 -9.66 -13.90 -12.61
CA GLU A 245 -8.21 -14.10 -12.60
C GLU A 245 -7.65 -14.00 -11.18
N ARG A 246 -6.84 -15.01 -10.82
CA ARG A 246 -6.22 -15.14 -9.49
C ARG A 246 -4.71 -14.92 -9.52
N ARG A 247 -4.07 -15.08 -10.67
CA ARG A 247 -2.65 -14.86 -10.89
C ARG A 247 -2.30 -13.39 -10.75
N PHE A 248 -1.20 -13.10 -10.09
CA PHE A 248 -0.81 -11.71 -9.79
C PHE A 248 -0.43 -10.96 -11.08
N GLU A 249 0.25 -11.66 -11.99
CA GLU A 249 0.77 -11.13 -13.24
C GLU A 249 -0.32 -10.75 -14.25
N LYS A 250 -1.55 -11.27 -14.08
CA LYS A 250 -2.71 -10.97 -14.94
C LYS A 250 -3.75 -10.08 -14.26
N LYS A 251 -3.49 -9.57 -13.05
CA LYS A 251 -4.44 -8.76 -12.27
C LYS A 251 -4.20 -7.25 -12.41
N PHE A 252 -5.26 -6.52 -12.73
CA PHE A 252 -5.29 -5.07 -12.57
C PHE A 252 -5.97 -4.67 -11.25
N THR A 253 -5.26 -3.91 -10.42
CA THR A 253 -5.76 -3.41 -9.12
C THR A 253 -5.46 -1.91 -9.01
N PRO A 254 -6.01 -1.18 -8.01
CA PRO A 254 -5.64 0.22 -7.78
C PRO A 254 -4.13 0.45 -7.61
N HIS A 255 -3.38 -0.54 -7.09
CA HIS A 255 -1.92 -0.43 -7.00
C HIS A 255 -1.22 -0.55 -8.36
N THR A 256 -1.84 -1.21 -9.33
CA THR A 256 -1.33 -1.35 -10.70
C THR A 256 -1.20 0.02 -11.38
N PHE A 257 -2.12 0.97 -11.14
CA PHE A 257 -2.00 2.33 -11.64
C PHE A 257 -0.69 3.02 -11.22
N ARG A 258 -0.27 2.87 -9.96
CA ARG A 258 1.01 3.43 -9.49
C ARG A 258 2.21 2.82 -10.22
N THR A 259 2.14 1.52 -10.53
CA THR A 259 3.17 0.82 -11.33
C THR A 259 3.19 1.34 -12.76
N VAL A 260 2.01 1.50 -13.37
CA VAL A 260 1.83 2.08 -14.71
C VAL A 260 2.42 3.49 -14.76
N PHE A 261 2.00 4.37 -13.85
CA PHE A 261 2.51 5.74 -13.71
C PHE A 261 4.03 5.78 -13.61
N THR A 262 4.61 5.01 -12.68
CA THR A 262 6.07 4.95 -12.49
C THR A 262 6.79 4.52 -13.76
N THR A 263 6.24 3.51 -14.45
CA THR A 263 6.85 2.95 -15.65
C THR A 263 6.74 3.94 -16.80
N LEU A 264 5.59 4.61 -16.94
CA LEU A 264 5.37 5.66 -17.93
C LEU A 264 6.38 6.79 -17.73
N MET A 265 6.42 7.39 -16.53
CA MET A 265 7.29 8.53 -16.26
C MET A 265 8.76 8.23 -16.50
N ARG A 266 9.23 7.04 -16.09
CA ARG A 266 10.61 6.61 -16.38
C ARG A 266 10.87 6.45 -17.87
N LYS A 267 9.92 5.87 -18.62
CA LYS A 267 10.04 5.71 -20.08
C LYS A 267 10.01 7.05 -20.82
N GLN A 268 9.38 8.06 -20.25
CA GLN A 268 9.32 9.42 -20.80
C GLN A 268 10.51 10.29 -20.36
N GLY A 269 11.46 9.72 -19.60
CA GLY A 269 12.71 10.41 -19.25
C GLY A 269 12.68 11.19 -17.93
N MET A 270 11.59 11.12 -17.15
CA MET A 270 11.46 11.86 -15.90
C MET A 270 12.64 11.57 -14.95
N LYS A 271 13.27 12.63 -14.46
CA LYS A 271 14.38 12.52 -13.50
C LYS A 271 13.98 11.71 -12.26
N PRO A 272 14.77 10.71 -11.83
CA PRO A 272 14.38 9.80 -10.74
C PRO A 272 14.07 10.47 -9.41
N TYR A 273 14.71 11.60 -9.09
CA TYR A 273 14.46 12.34 -7.84
C TYR A 273 13.12 13.09 -7.88
N ILE A 274 12.74 13.69 -9.03
CA ILE A 274 11.42 14.30 -9.23
C ILE A 274 10.32 13.23 -9.15
N LEU A 275 10.53 12.08 -9.79
CA LEU A 275 9.58 10.97 -9.70
C LEU A 275 9.39 10.48 -8.25
N LYS A 276 10.46 10.42 -7.45
CA LYS A 276 10.38 10.06 -6.02
C LYS A 276 9.62 11.11 -5.21
N TYR A 277 9.83 12.39 -5.50
CA TYR A 277 9.12 13.51 -4.89
C TYR A 277 7.61 13.43 -5.15
N ILE A 278 7.20 13.37 -6.42
CA ILE A 278 5.79 13.24 -6.83
C ILE A 278 5.15 12.02 -6.16
N ARG A 279 5.85 10.87 -6.18
CA ARG A 279 5.35 9.62 -5.61
C ARG A 279 5.27 9.59 -4.09
N GLY A 280 6.04 10.41 -3.37
CA GLY A 280 6.12 10.33 -1.91
C GLY A 280 6.78 9.09 -1.37
N ASP A 281 7.84 8.66 -2.04
CA ASP A 281 8.68 7.56 -1.55
C ASP A 281 9.84 8.05 -0.67
N ALA A 282 9.99 9.36 -0.47
CA ALA A 282 10.96 9.92 0.47
C ALA A 282 10.54 9.55 1.91
N LYS A 283 11.44 8.87 2.64
CA LYS A 283 11.47 9.09 4.09
C LYS A 283 11.88 10.55 4.29
N THR A 284 11.14 11.25 5.13
CA THR A 284 11.22 12.67 5.49
C THR A 284 12.59 13.15 6.02
N GLU A 285 13.66 12.37 5.88
CA GLU A 285 14.99 12.69 6.45
C GLU A 285 16.12 12.70 5.41
N THR A 286 15.95 12.13 4.21
CA THR A 286 17.09 11.93 3.28
C THR A 286 16.99 12.67 1.95
N MET A 287 15.88 13.36 1.65
CA MET A 287 15.80 14.24 0.47
C MET A 287 15.93 15.74 0.80
N ASP A 288 15.73 16.13 2.07
CA ASP A 288 15.68 17.55 2.47
C ASP A 288 17.05 18.24 2.57
N ILE A 289 18.15 17.50 2.66
CA ILE A 289 19.49 18.12 2.79
C ILE A 289 20.09 18.48 1.42
N TYR A 290 19.70 17.81 0.33
CA TYR A 290 20.36 17.99 -0.98
C TYR A 290 19.47 18.38 -2.16
N THR A 291 18.14 18.30 -2.03
CA THR A 291 17.22 18.56 -3.15
C THR A 291 15.96 19.28 -2.66
N ARG A 292 16.04 20.59 -2.44
CA ARG A 292 14.84 21.45 -2.42
C ARG A 292 14.29 21.48 -3.84
N ILE A 293 13.44 20.51 -4.18
CA ILE A 293 12.78 20.45 -5.48
C ILE A 293 11.71 21.53 -5.50
N ASP A 294 11.80 22.47 -6.43
CA ASP A 294 10.73 23.43 -6.66
C ASP A 294 9.49 22.70 -7.19
N ARG A 295 8.31 23.06 -6.68
CA ARG A 295 7.05 22.41 -7.10
C ARG A 295 6.71 22.74 -8.55
N ASP A 296 7.14 23.89 -9.05
CA ASP A 296 6.87 24.35 -10.42
C ASP A 296 7.81 23.62 -11.40
N ASP A 297 9.08 23.39 -11.04
CA ASP A 297 9.99 22.50 -11.78
C ASP A 297 9.43 21.07 -11.86
N ALA A 298 8.90 20.56 -10.74
CA ALA A 298 8.28 19.24 -10.70
C ALA A 298 7.02 19.17 -11.57
N LYS A 299 6.27 20.28 -11.68
CA LYS A 299 5.10 20.39 -12.56
C LYS A 299 5.50 20.42 -14.02
N GLU A 300 6.51 21.20 -14.40
CA GLU A 300 7.00 21.25 -15.78
C GLU A 300 7.49 19.88 -16.25
N GLU A 301 8.35 19.23 -15.47
CA GLU A 301 8.83 17.88 -15.78
C GLU A 301 7.69 16.87 -15.84
N TYR A 302 6.69 16.99 -14.96
CA TYR A 302 5.49 16.18 -14.98
C TYR A 302 4.71 16.35 -16.28
N LEU A 303 4.41 17.58 -16.69
CA LEU A 303 3.64 17.87 -17.90
C LEU A 303 4.37 17.42 -19.17
N ASN A 304 5.70 17.54 -19.20
CA ASN A 304 6.52 17.04 -20.31
C ASN A 304 6.52 15.50 -20.43
N CYS A 305 6.22 14.78 -19.34
CA CYS A 305 6.29 13.32 -19.30
C CYS A 305 4.91 12.64 -19.29
N ILE A 306 3.87 13.27 -18.75
CA ILE A 306 2.55 12.64 -18.67
C ILE A 306 1.94 12.52 -20.07
N LYS A 307 1.30 11.38 -20.34
CA LYS A 307 0.56 11.15 -21.58
C LYS A 307 -0.92 11.40 -21.37
N GLU A 308 -1.63 11.76 -22.42
CA GLU A 308 -3.09 11.87 -22.43
C GLU A 308 -3.77 10.49 -22.37
N ILE A 309 -4.98 10.48 -21.81
CA ILE A 309 -5.93 9.36 -21.75
C ILE A 309 -6.90 9.41 -22.94
N GLY A 310 -7.18 10.62 -23.45
CA GLY A 310 -8.16 10.91 -24.49
C GLY A 310 -9.59 10.96 -23.94
N LEU A 311 -9.81 11.77 -22.88
CA LEU A 311 -11.11 11.93 -22.20
C LEU A 311 -12.13 12.79 -22.97
#